data_AF-A0A812U4C3-F1
#
_entry.id   AF-A0A812U4C3-F1
#
_cell.length_a   1.000
_cell.length_b   1.000
_cell.length_c   1.000
_cell.angle_alpha   90.00
_cell.angle_beta   90.00
_cell.angle_gamma   90.00
#
_symmetry.space_group_name_H-M   'P 1'
#
loop_
_entity.id
_entity.type
_entity.pdbx_description
1 polymer ?
#
loop_
_entity_poly.entity_id
_entity_poly.type
_entity_poly.pdbx_seq_one_letter_code
_entity_poly.pdbx_strand_id
1 'polypeptide(L)'
;MWALLHAERTWLELVQEDLSWAWQLRLKSGHAEHNIGDWDTAVSIISHSPGQWKSIVRHVKQTAAIELSWTAEVQQYHGLVFRQLRGVGALLADGVCGPDSHQELCACCGQVFQDLRAWSHHAFKVHGRRREERFLANGQQCPACSKHYPDTQKLCNHLRHSKKCKAQGPGKPLTQEDVVFEAAWCGWLEQATDKDDDWPIEWVAWHCRASKLLLQVAWVEWLIPEPASVPHDVATFRDAATLLPWLSFDSFILPTAPFGADIGRVIARDDLGTGEYVSHDTASARPELLDFASWPAGLTSLVTVLSGVGLVRSLEHPWPLSSFRNLEPSLARLRLFSDLVRDALYLWTRGAPCLLHICKLQCPAVQALRAAAPFTLDGSANVVLGNVACQEFASAFTL
;
A
#
# COMPACT_ATOMS: atom_id res chain seq x y z
N MET A 1 41.70 8.07 15.68
CA MET A 1 40.31 7.99 15.19
C MET A 1 40.26 8.04 13.66
N TRP A 2 40.68 9.13 13.00
CA TRP A 2 40.72 9.20 11.52
C TRP A 2 41.54 8.08 10.84
N ALA A 3 42.68 7.70 11.42
CA ALA A 3 43.48 6.57 10.94
C ALA A 3 42.78 5.19 11.09
N LEU A 4 41.90 5.03 12.08
CA LEU A 4 41.10 3.80 12.26
C LEU A 4 39.95 3.74 11.25
N LEU A 5 39.26 4.87 11.02
CA LEU A 5 38.23 4.97 9.99
C LEU A 5 38.79 4.72 8.59
N HIS A 6 40.01 5.19 8.31
CA HIS A 6 40.70 4.89 7.05
C HIS A 6 41.14 3.43 6.93
N ALA A 7 41.54 2.79 8.03
CA ALA A 7 41.92 1.38 8.04
C ALA A 7 40.73 0.44 7.80
N GLU A 8 39.54 0.84 8.23
CA GLU A 8 38.35 0.00 8.18
C GLU A 8 37.69 -0.06 6.79
N ARG A 9 37.88 0.94 5.92
CA ARG A 9 37.33 1.08 4.53
C ARG A 9 35.80 0.96 4.36
N THR A 10 35.11 0.14 5.16
CA THR A 10 33.68 -0.10 5.12
C THR A 10 32.87 1.19 5.25
N TRP A 11 33.32 2.13 6.08
CA TRP A 11 32.63 3.43 6.19
C TRP A 11 32.67 4.22 4.88
N LEU A 12 33.82 4.25 4.19
CA LEU A 12 33.94 4.96 2.90
C LEU A 12 33.10 4.29 1.82
N GLU A 13 33.02 2.96 1.82
CA GLU A 13 32.18 2.19 0.90
C GLU A 13 30.69 2.52 1.10
N LEU A 14 30.21 2.55 2.35
CA LEU A 14 28.83 2.94 2.67
C LEU A 14 28.51 4.37 2.24
N VAL A 15 29.43 5.30 2.46
CA VAL A 15 29.24 6.69 2.02
C VAL A 15 29.21 6.78 0.49
N GLN A 16 30.06 6.03 -0.20
CA GLN A 16 30.07 5.97 -1.67
C GLN A 16 28.77 5.35 -2.22
N GLU A 17 28.23 4.33 -1.56
CA GLU A 17 26.92 3.76 -1.87
C GLU A 17 25.79 4.79 -1.68
N ASP A 18 25.77 5.51 -0.56
CA ASP A 18 24.78 6.56 -0.27
C ASP A 18 24.83 7.68 -1.31
N LEU A 19 26.04 8.10 -1.72
CA LEU A 19 26.23 9.10 -2.77
C LEU A 19 25.76 8.61 -4.14
N SER A 20 26.03 7.35 -4.47
CA SER A 20 25.59 6.72 -5.72
C SER A 20 24.07 6.60 -5.76
N TRP A 21 23.45 6.21 -4.65
CA TRP A 21 22.00 6.18 -4.48
C TRP A 21 21.38 7.58 -4.61
N ALA A 22 21.94 8.58 -3.92
CA ALA A 22 21.49 9.96 -4.00
C ALA A 22 21.57 10.50 -5.44
N TRP A 23 22.62 10.14 -6.17
CA TRP A 23 22.77 10.49 -7.57
C TRP A 23 21.71 9.85 -8.47
N GLN A 24 21.43 8.55 -8.29
CA GLN A 24 20.36 7.87 -9.02
C GLN A 24 19.00 8.52 -8.81
N LEU A 25 18.67 8.93 -7.58
CA LEU A 25 17.45 9.67 -7.29
C LEU A 25 17.39 11.01 -8.02
N ARG A 26 18.51 11.72 -8.10
CA ARG A 26 18.58 12.98 -8.86
C ARG A 26 18.39 12.78 -10.34
N LEU A 27 19.03 11.76 -10.93
CA LEU A 27 18.81 11.39 -12.34
C LEU A 27 17.35 11.12 -12.62
N LYS A 28 16.69 10.32 -11.77
CA LYS A 28 15.27 10.00 -11.91
C LYS A 28 14.37 11.25 -11.83
N SER A 29 14.71 12.21 -10.97
CA SER A 29 14.01 13.50 -10.89
C SER A 29 14.31 14.49 -12.03
N GLY A 30 15.17 14.13 -13.00
CA GLY A 30 15.56 15.01 -14.10
C GLY A 30 16.72 15.97 -13.79
N HIS A 31 17.36 15.83 -12.63
CA HIS A 31 18.48 16.66 -12.19
C HIS A 31 19.82 15.96 -12.45
N ALA A 32 20.25 15.93 -13.70
CA ALA A 32 21.53 15.34 -14.12
C ALA A 32 22.75 16.27 -13.96
N GLU A 33 22.61 17.35 -13.19
CA GLU A 33 23.69 18.31 -12.93
C GLU A 33 24.59 17.82 -11.81
N HIS A 34 25.90 17.76 -12.06
CA HIS A 34 26.94 17.32 -11.13
C HIS A 34 26.74 15.89 -10.62
N ASN A 35 27.60 14.98 -11.07
CA ASN A 35 27.60 13.60 -10.61
C ASN A 35 28.07 13.51 -9.14
N ILE A 36 27.15 13.74 -8.20
CA ILE A 36 27.43 13.61 -6.76
C ILE A 36 27.70 12.16 -6.35
N GLY A 37 27.48 11.19 -7.24
CA GLY A 37 27.89 9.81 -7.04
C GLY A 37 29.41 9.65 -7.10
N ASP A 38 30.16 10.63 -7.59
CA ASP A 38 31.61 10.68 -7.49
C ASP A 38 32.04 11.43 -6.21
N TRP A 39 32.88 10.80 -5.38
CA TRP A 39 33.32 11.35 -4.10
C TRP A 39 34.02 12.71 -4.25
N ASP A 40 34.92 12.85 -5.22
CA ASP A 40 35.68 14.09 -5.41
C ASP A 40 34.77 15.25 -5.84
N THR A 41 33.79 14.95 -6.71
CA THR A 41 32.73 15.90 -7.09
C THR A 41 31.90 16.33 -5.88
N ALA A 42 31.47 15.39 -5.04
CA ALA A 42 30.71 15.70 -3.83
C ALA A 42 31.52 16.56 -2.84
N VAL A 43 32.79 16.20 -2.57
CA VAL A 43 33.69 16.97 -1.70
C VAL A 43 33.93 18.37 -2.25
N SER A 44 34.09 18.52 -3.57
CA SER A 44 34.25 19.82 -4.22
C SER A 44 33.02 20.71 -4.00
N ILE A 45 31.81 20.19 -4.17
CA ILE A 45 30.56 20.94 -3.94
C ILE A 45 30.40 21.29 -2.46
N ILE A 46 30.68 20.35 -1.55
CA ILE A 46 30.60 20.59 -0.09
C ILE A 46 31.55 21.73 0.32
N SER A 47 32.76 21.73 -0.23
CA SER A 47 33.81 22.68 0.15
C SER A 47 33.60 24.07 -0.45
N HIS A 48 33.21 24.15 -1.73
CA HIS A 48 33.13 25.42 -2.46
C HIS A 48 31.71 26.01 -2.49
N SER A 49 30.68 25.17 -2.37
CA SER A 49 29.28 25.55 -2.54
C SER A 49 28.36 24.85 -1.51
N PRO A 50 28.56 25.04 -0.20
CA PRO A 50 27.78 24.32 0.84
C PRO A 50 26.27 24.58 0.76
N GLY A 51 25.85 25.75 0.27
CA GLY A 51 24.43 26.04 -0.03
C GLY A 51 23.86 25.15 -1.13
N GLN A 52 24.63 24.89 -2.18
CA GLN A 52 24.26 23.97 -3.26
C GLN A 52 24.17 22.53 -2.73
N TRP A 53 25.15 22.09 -1.93
CA TRP A 53 25.11 20.77 -1.29
C TRP A 53 23.84 20.59 -0.43
N LYS A 54 23.49 21.59 0.39
CA LYS A 54 22.26 21.56 1.20
C LYS A 54 21.01 21.42 0.34
N SER A 55 20.94 22.14 -0.79
CA SER A 55 19.82 22.04 -1.74
C SER A 55 19.72 20.64 -2.36
N ILE A 56 20.87 20.09 -2.80
CA ILE A 56 20.99 18.73 -3.33
C ILE A 56 20.46 17.70 -2.32
N VAL A 57 20.93 17.74 -1.08
CA VAL A 57 20.50 16.80 -0.03
C VAL A 57 19.01 16.94 0.28
N ARG A 58 18.48 18.17 0.33
CA ARG A 58 17.04 18.40 0.54
C ARG A 58 16.22 17.78 -0.59
N HIS A 59 16.62 17.99 -1.84
CA HIS A 59 15.96 17.42 -3.00
C HIS A 59 16.00 15.88 -2.97
N VAL A 60 17.17 15.28 -2.74
CA VAL A 60 17.31 13.81 -2.62
C VAL A 60 16.36 13.26 -1.57
N LYS A 61 16.28 13.88 -0.39
CA LYS A 61 15.35 13.48 0.68
C LYS A 61 13.89 13.55 0.23
N GLN A 62 13.49 14.63 -0.45
CA GLN A 62 12.14 14.78 -0.97
C GLN A 62 11.80 13.70 -2.01
N THR A 63 12.69 13.46 -2.98
CA THR A 63 12.52 12.40 -3.99
C THR A 63 12.46 11.01 -3.34
N ALA A 64 13.31 10.73 -2.35
CA ALA A 64 13.30 9.46 -1.63
C ALA A 64 11.97 9.24 -0.88
N ALA A 65 11.44 10.27 -0.21
CA ALA A 65 10.16 10.18 0.49
C ALA A 65 8.98 9.96 -0.46
N ILE A 66 9.02 10.58 -1.63
CA ILE A 66 8.08 10.37 -2.72
C ILE A 66 8.14 8.91 -3.22
N GLU A 67 9.33 8.40 -3.55
CA GLU A 67 9.52 7.02 -4.06
C GLU A 67 9.05 5.97 -3.04
N LEU A 68 9.34 6.22 -1.76
CA LEU A 68 8.85 5.40 -0.66
C LEU A 68 7.32 5.41 -0.58
N SER A 69 6.69 6.58 -0.72
CA SER A 69 5.23 6.72 -0.68
C SER A 69 4.57 5.96 -1.83
N TRP A 70 5.09 6.11 -3.05
CA TRP A 70 4.59 5.37 -4.23
C TRP A 70 4.73 3.86 -4.05
N THR A 71 5.90 3.40 -3.59
CA THR A 71 6.15 1.97 -3.37
C THR A 71 5.22 1.40 -2.31
N ALA A 72 4.98 2.15 -1.23
CA ALA A 72 4.04 1.75 -0.19
C ALA A 72 2.61 1.59 -0.73
N GLU A 73 2.15 2.51 -1.57
CA GLU A 73 0.81 2.47 -2.17
C GLU A 73 0.66 1.32 -3.17
N VAL A 74 1.68 1.07 -4.01
CA VAL A 74 1.70 -0.10 -4.91
C VAL A 74 1.70 -1.42 -4.13
N GLN A 75 2.46 -1.51 -3.03
CA GLN A 75 2.45 -2.68 -2.15
C GLN A 75 1.08 -2.88 -1.49
N GLN A 76 0.46 -1.80 -1.02
CA GLN A 76 -0.89 -1.82 -0.46
C GLN A 76 -1.90 -2.32 -1.49
N TYR A 77 -1.86 -1.82 -2.73
CA TYR A 77 -2.70 -2.31 -3.83
C TYR A 77 -2.53 -3.81 -4.03
N HIS A 78 -1.30 -4.30 -4.21
CA HIS A 78 -1.03 -5.72 -4.38
C HIS A 78 -1.60 -6.54 -3.21
N GLY A 79 -1.43 -6.08 -1.97
CA GLY A 79 -1.95 -6.79 -0.80
C GLY A 79 -3.48 -6.79 -0.69
N LEU A 80 -4.15 -5.73 -1.13
CA LEU A 80 -5.61 -5.70 -1.20
C LEU A 80 -6.13 -6.69 -2.25
N VAL A 81 -5.55 -6.69 -3.46
CA VAL A 81 -5.92 -7.65 -4.51
C VAL A 81 -5.67 -9.08 -4.05
N PHE A 82 -4.49 -9.35 -3.49
CA PHE A 82 -4.15 -10.66 -2.95
C PHE A 82 -5.15 -11.12 -1.90
N ARG A 83 -5.51 -10.26 -0.93
CA ARG A 83 -6.48 -10.58 0.11
C ARG A 83 -7.86 -10.86 -0.48
N GLN A 84 -8.29 -10.07 -1.45
CA GLN A 84 -9.57 -10.27 -2.10
C GLN A 84 -9.59 -11.60 -2.85
N LEU A 85 -8.57 -11.89 -3.68
CA LEU A 85 -8.43 -13.18 -4.38
C LEU A 85 -8.45 -14.36 -3.40
N ARG A 86 -7.76 -14.24 -2.26
CA ARG A 86 -7.80 -15.28 -1.22
C ARG A 86 -9.16 -15.43 -0.57
N GLY A 87 -9.84 -14.34 -0.27
CA GLY A 87 -11.18 -14.35 0.32
C GLY A 87 -12.21 -15.05 -0.55
N VAL A 88 -11.92 -15.17 -1.84
CA VAL A 88 -12.81 -15.76 -2.85
C VAL A 88 -12.39 -17.17 -3.26
N GLY A 89 -11.36 -17.72 -2.62
CA GLY A 89 -10.95 -19.11 -2.78
C GLY A 89 -9.68 -19.32 -3.60
N ALA A 90 -8.96 -18.26 -4.01
CA ALA A 90 -7.61 -18.46 -4.55
C ALA A 90 -6.69 -18.99 -3.44
N LEU A 91 -6.00 -20.10 -3.74
CA LEU A 91 -5.10 -20.77 -2.80
C LEU A 91 -3.66 -20.48 -3.22
N LEU A 92 -2.71 -20.54 -2.30
CA LEU A 92 -1.31 -20.61 -2.69
C LEU A 92 -1.04 -22.03 -3.20
N ALA A 93 -0.39 -22.17 -4.35
CA ALA A 93 -0.10 -23.48 -4.93
C ALA A 93 0.67 -24.36 -3.94
N ASP A 94 0.17 -25.58 -3.72
CA ASP A 94 0.85 -26.59 -2.89
C ASP A 94 2.21 -26.90 -3.52
N GLY A 95 3.29 -26.65 -2.77
CA GLY A 95 4.67 -26.84 -3.23
C GLY A 95 5.54 -25.57 -3.26
N VAL A 96 4.99 -24.38 -3.05
CA VAL A 96 5.82 -23.20 -2.71
C VAL A 96 6.35 -23.31 -1.27
N CYS A 97 5.61 -23.99 -0.41
CA CYS A 97 6.13 -24.57 0.82
C CYS A 97 6.22 -26.08 0.59
N GLY A 98 7.43 -26.65 0.57
CA GLY A 98 7.58 -28.09 0.58
C GLY A 98 6.89 -28.68 1.82
N PRO A 99 6.45 -29.95 1.78
CA PRO A 99 5.67 -30.58 2.85
C PRO A 99 6.35 -30.54 4.24
N ASP A 100 7.65 -30.23 4.30
CA ASP A 100 8.43 -30.12 5.54
C ASP A 100 9.09 -28.75 5.76
N SER A 101 8.85 -27.76 4.89
CA SER A 101 9.45 -26.43 5.05
C SER A 101 8.43 -25.43 5.60
N HIS A 102 8.23 -25.43 6.92
CA HIS A 102 7.63 -24.30 7.65
C HIS A 102 8.60 -23.10 7.66
N GLN A 103 9.11 -22.76 6.48
CA GLN A 103 10.06 -21.69 6.32
C GLN A 103 9.32 -20.37 6.25
N GLU A 104 9.72 -19.44 7.09
CA GLU A 104 9.09 -18.15 7.24
C GLU A 104 9.93 -17.12 6.50
N LEU A 105 9.33 -16.38 5.57
CA LEU A 105 10.04 -15.34 4.83
C LEU A 105 9.86 -13.99 5.53
N CYS A 106 10.96 -13.27 5.77
CA CYS A 106 10.88 -11.87 6.13
C CYS A 106 10.68 -11.02 4.88
N ALA A 107 9.46 -10.53 4.72
CA ALA A 107 9.05 -9.59 3.69
C ALA A 107 9.96 -8.39 3.46
N CYS A 108 10.58 -7.89 4.54
CA CYS A 108 11.29 -6.62 4.52
C CYS A 108 12.71 -6.76 3.95
N CYS A 109 13.31 -7.94 4.06
CA CYS A 109 14.71 -8.18 3.65
C CYS A 109 14.90 -9.47 2.84
N GLY A 110 13.85 -10.25 2.60
CA GLY A 110 13.88 -11.50 1.85
C GLY A 110 14.55 -12.68 2.58
N GLN A 111 14.93 -12.54 3.85
CA GLN A 111 15.55 -13.64 4.60
C GLN A 111 14.53 -14.75 4.92
N VAL A 112 14.95 -15.99 4.78
CA VAL A 112 14.14 -17.19 5.06
C VAL A 112 14.56 -17.78 6.41
N PHE A 113 13.60 -18.11 7.26
CA PHE A 113 13.79 -18.65 8.60
C PHE A 113 13.19 -20.04 8.68
N GLN A 114 13.74 -20.91 9.52
CA GLN A 114 13.23 -22.27 9.67
C GLN A 114 11.90 -22.36 10.43
N ASP A 115 11.54 -21.32 11.20
CA ASP A 115 10.31 -21.27 11.98
C ASP A 115 9.86 -19.83 12.28
N LEU A 116 8.61 -19.70 12.74
CA LEU A 116 7.96 -18.41 13.08
C LEU A 116 8.65 -17.69 14.23
N ARG A 117 9.35 -18.42 15.10
CA ARG A 117 10.05 -17.84 16.25
C ARG A 117 11.31 -17.10 15.80
N ALA A 118 12.11 -17.72 14.93
CA ALA A 118 13.30 -17.15 14.33
C ALA A 118 12.92 -15.94 13.47
N TRP A 119 11.87 -16.06 12.66
CA TRP A 119 11.32 -14.94 11.90
C TRP A 119 10.84 -13.80 12.81
N SER A 120 10.04 -14.09 13.86
CA SER A 120 9.52 -13.06 14.75
C SER A 120 10.65 -12.34 15.50
N HIS A 121 11.72 -13.04 15.84
CA HIS A 121 12.89 -12.47 16.50
C HIS A 121 13.69 -11.59 15.55
N HIS A 122 13.88 -12.03 14.30
CA HIS A 122 14.45 -11.22 13.24
C HIS A 122 13.62 -9.95 12.98
N ALA A 123 12.31 -10.08 12.78
CA ALA A 123 11.41 -8.95 12.55
C ALA A 123 11.44 -7.94 13.70
N PHE A 124 11.57 -8.40 14.95
CA PHE A 124 11.74 -7.53 16.10
C PHE A 124 13.11 -6.83 16.13
N LYS A 125 14.22 -7.56 15.89
CA LYS A 125 15.58 -7.01 16.00
C LYS A 125 15.99 -6.14 14.82
N VAL A 126 15.72 -6.60 13.60
CA VAL A 126 16.18 -5.97 12.35
C VAL A 126 15.19 -4.91 11.88
N HIS A 127 13.88 -5.14 12.05
CA HIS A 127 12.83 -4.25 11.53
C HIS A 127 12.04 -3.54 12.63
N GLY A 128 12.39 -3.73 13.91
CA GLY A 128 11.72 -3.06 15.02
C GLY A 128 10.25 -3.46 15.23
N ARG A 129 9.80 -4.56 14.63
CA ARG A 129 8.39 -4.99 14.70
C ARG A 129 8.04 -5.42 16.12
N ARG A 130 7.20 -4.63 16.80
CA ARG A 130 6.71 -4.89 18.15
C ARG A 130 5.22 -5.19 18.11
N ARG A 131 4.78 -6.19 18.86
CA ARG A 131 3.34 -6.41 19.06
C ARG A 131 2.78 -5.31 19.95
N GLU A 132 1.52 -4.95 19.73
CA GLU A 132 0.81 -3.87 20.44
C GLU A 132 0.96 -3.98 21.98
N GLU A 133 0.87 -5.19 22.53
CA GLU A 133 0.92 -5.42 23.97
C GLU A 133 2.29 -5.05 24.57
N ARG A 134 3.37 -5.08 23.77
CA ARG A 134 4.70 -4.67 24.21
C ARG A 134 4.85 -3.16 24.33
N PHE A 135 4.00 -2.38 23.66
CA PHE A 135 3.94 -0.93 23.85
C PHE A 135 3.19 -0.57 25.14
N LEU A 136 2.18 -1.38 25.50
CA LEU A 136 1.39 -1.24 26.72
C LEU A 136 2.12 -1.78 27.96
N ALA A 137 3.00 -2.76 27.78
CA ALA A 137 3.77 -3.37 28.85
C ALA A 137 4.98 -2.51 29.25
N ASN A 138 4.78 -1.59 30.18
CA ASN A 138 5.88 -0.87 30.83
C ASN A 138 6.18 -1.53 32.19
N GLY A 139 7.26 -2.33 32.25
CA GLY A 139 7.66 -3.07 33.44
C GLY A 139 6.93 -4.41 33.61
N GLN A 140 6.52 -4.69 34.85
CA GLN A 140 5.92 -5.98 35.26
C GLN A 140 4.50 -5.82 35.84
N GLN A 141 3.96 -4.62 35.92
CA GLN A 141 2.62 -4.35 36.45
C GLN A 141 1.68 -3.97 35.31
N CYS A 142 0.47 -4.54 35.27
CA CYS A 142 -0.53 -4.11 34.32
C CYS A 142 -1.05 -2.72 34.69
N PRO A 143 -1.00 -1.72 33.80
CA PRO A 143 -1.45 -0.38 34.12
C PRO A 143 -2.98 -0.27 34.29
N ALA A 144 -3.75 -1.21 33.75
CA ALA A 144 -5.22 -1.20 33.85
C ALA A 144 -5.74 -1.79 35.16
N CYS A 145 -5.29 -2.99 35.51
CA CYS A 145 -5.77 -3.72 36.69
C CYS A 145 -4.81 -3.66 37.88
N SER A 146 -3.67 -2.98 37.72
CA SER A 146 -2.59 -2.86 38.71
C SER A 146 -2.01 -4.21 39.19
N LYS A 147 -2.33 -5.33 38.53
CA LYS A 147 -1.81 -6.64 38.89
C LYS A 147 -0.34 -6.75 38.49
N HIS A 148 0.48 -7.18 39.44
CA HIS A 148 1.90 -7.46 39.20
C HIS A 148 2.06 -8.87 38.60
N TYR A 149 2.87 -8.98 37.56
CA TYR A 149 3.25 -10.22 36.90
C TYR A 149 4.72 -10.53 37.17
N PRO A 150 5.13 -11.80 37.21
CA PRO A 150 6.53 -12.17 37.46
C PRO A 150 7.51 -11.69 36.37
N ASP A 151 7.03 -11.51 35.14
CA ASP A 151 7.82 -11.08 34.01
C ASP A 151 6.96 -10.34 32.97
N THR A 152 7.62 -9.60 32.08
CA THR A 152 6.97 -8.82 31.02
C THR A 152 6.25 -9.70 30.00
N GLN A 153 6.64 -10.97 29.84
CA GLN A 153 5.97 -11.90 28.92
C GLN A 153 4.59 -12.32 29.45
N LYS A 154 4.47 -12.58 30.76
CA LYS A 154 3.21 -12.85 31.46
C LYS A 154 2.31 -11.62 31.45
N LEU A 155 2.88 -10.42 31.61
CA LEU A 155 2.15 -9.17 31.42
C LEU A 155 1.62 -9.01 29.99
N CYS A 156 2.47 -9.22 28.97
CA CYS A 156 2.04 -9.19 27.57
C CYS A 156 0.95 -10.23 27.28
N ASN A 157 1.06 -11.43 27.86
CA ASN A 157 0.05 -12.47 27.70
C ASN A 157 -1.28 -12.09 28.36
N HIS A 158 -1.24 -11.46 29.53
CA HIS A 158 -2.42 -10.90 30.17
C HIS A 158 -3.08 -9.83 29.30
N LEU A 159 -2.31 -8.87 28.79
CA LEU A 159 -2.79 -7.79 27.92
C LEU A 159 -3.37 -8.33 26.60
N ARG A 160 -2.84 -9.46 26.11
CA ARG A 160 -3.38 -10.15 24.92
C ARG A 160 -4.77 -10.72 25.15
N HIS A 161 -4.97 -11.39 26.30
CA HIS A 161 -6.21 -12.15 26.55
C HIS A 161 -7.29 -11.36 27.29
N SER A 162 -6.92 -10.34 28.06
CA SER A 162 -7.89 -9.51 28.79
C SER A 162 -8.35 -8.34 27.94
N LYS A 163 -9.42 -8.51 27.16
CA LYS A 163 -10.05 -7.42 26.38
C LYS A 163 -10.31 -6.18 27.25
N LYS A 164 -10.75 -6.38 28.50
CA LYS A 164 -10.97 -5.32 29.48
C LYS A 164 -9.67 -4.57 29.81
N CYS A 165 -8.58 -5.26 30.13
CA CYS A 165 -7.31 -4.60 30.46
C CYS A 165 -6.55 -4.07 29.23
N LYS A 166 -6.90 -4.54 28.03
CA LYS A 166 -6.39 -3.97 26.77
C LYS A 166 -7.10 -2.65 26.45
N ALA A 167 -8.42 -2.60 26.60
CA ALA A 167 -9.23 -1.40 26.38
C ALA A 167 -9.08 -0.36 27.52
N GLN A 168 -8.90 -0.82 28.76
CA GLN A 168 -8.68 0.02 29.95
C GLN A 168 -7.20 0.23 30.28
N GLY A 169 -6.31 -0.48 29.60
CA GLY A 169 -4.91 -0.10 29.57
C GLY A 169 -4.85 1.34 29.09
N PRO A 170 -3.78 2.09 29.38
CA PRO A 170 -3.54 3.32 28.68
C PRO A 170 -3.25 2.93 27.23
N GLY A 171 -4.26 2.61 26.42
CA GLY A 171 -4.35 3.26 25.13
C GLY A 171 -4.35 4.71 25.53
N LYS A 172 -3.17 5.35 25.47
CA LYS A 172 -2.91 6.63 26.10
C LYS A 172 -4.21 7.45 25.99
N PRO A 173 -4.96 7.72 27.08
CA PRO A 173 -5.69 8.98 27.06
C PRO A 173 -4.59 9.95 26.71
N LEU A 174 -4.71 10.65 25.57
CA LEU A 174 -3.69 11.61 25.12
C LEU A 174 -3.26 12.32 26.38
N THR A 175 -2.02 12.09 26.83
CA THR A 175 -1.59 12.70 28.08
C THR A 175 -1.78 14.21 27.88
N GLN A 176 -1.88 15.00 28.95
CA GLN A 176 -1.82 16.45 28.77
C GLN A 176 -0.62 16.82 27.88
N GLU A 177 0.48 16.06 27.97
CA GLU A 177 1.65 16.12 27.08
C GLU A 177 1.43 15.63 25.63
N ASP A 178 0.55 14.67 25.34
CA ASP A 178 0.23 14.25 23.97
C ASP A 178 -0.76 15.20 23.29
N VAL A 179 -1.72 15.77 24.04
CA VAL A 179 -2.57 16.88 23.56
C VAL A 179 -1.70 18.12 23.36
N VAL A 180 -0.77 18.38 24.28
CA VAL A 180 0.25 19.43 24.13
C VAL A 180 1.23 19.08 23.01
N PHE A 181 1.55 17.82 22.74
CA PHE A 181 2.41 17.41 21.63
C PHE A 181 1.68 17.56 20.30
N GLU A 182 0.41 17.17 20.18
CA GLU A 182 -0.39 17.43 18.98
C GLU A 182 -0.52 18.93 18.74
N ALA A 183 -0.85 19.71 19.78
CA ALA A 183 -0.93 21.16 19.70
C ALA A 183 0.44 21.82 19.42
N ALA A 184 1.53 21.32 20.01
CA ALA A 184 2.89 21.81 19.79
C ALA A 184 3.46 21.36 18.44
N TRP A 185 3.06 20.20 17.93
CA TRP A 185 3.42 19.69 16.61
C TRP A 185 2.67 20.47 15.53
N CYS A 186 1.37 20.71 15.70
CA CYS A 186 0.59 21.60 14.85
C CYS A 186 1.15 23.03 14.90
N GLY A 187 1.41 23.57 16.09
CA GLY A 187 1.99 24.91 16.25
C GLY A 187 3.42 25.03 15.74
N TRP A 188 4.25 23.99 15.89
CA TRP A 188 5.58 23.93 15.30
C TRP A 188 5.52 23.82 13.78
N LEU A 189 4.60 23.01 13.24
CA LEU A 189 4.36 22.92 11.79
C LEU A 189 3.94 24.28 11.24
N GLU A 190 2.98 24.95 11.88
CA GLU A 190 2.53 26.30 11.53
C GLU A 190 3.72 27.29 11.55
N GLN A 191 4.51 27.33 12.62
CA GLN A 191 5.69 28.21 12.73
C GLN A 191 6.83 27.85 11.78
N ALA A 192 7.01 26.56 11.45
CA ALA A 192 8.01 26.11 10.50
C ALA A 192 7.59 26.44 9.06
N THR A 193 6.28 26.42 8.77
CA THR A 193 5.73 26.80 7.47
C THR A 193 5.61 28.31 7.29
N ASP A 194 5.45 29.08 8.36
CA ASP A 194 5.43 30.56 8.34
C ASP A 194 6.84 31.16 8.08
N LYS A 195 7.89 30.34 8.13
CA LYS A 195 9.30 30.77 7.92
C LYS A 195 9.90 30.37 6.57
N ASP A 196 9.22 29.52 5.80
CA ASP A 196 9.61 29.11 4.44
C ASP A 196 8.36 29.28 3.55
N ASP A 197 8.29 30.39 2.80
CA ASP A 197 7.13 30.87 2.01
C ASP A 197 6.62 29.90 0.91
N ASP A 198 7.25 28.74 0.72
CA ASP A 198 7.01 27.85 -0.42
C ASP A 198 6.23 26.57 -0.08
N TRP A 199 5.82 26.34 1.17
CA TRP A 199 5.02 25.15 1.50
C TRP A 199 3.55 25.37 1.12
N PRO A 200 2.95 24.55 0.22
CA PRO A 200 1.55 24.70 -0.12
C PRO A 200 0.68 24.50 1.13
N ILE A 201 -0.22 25.44 1.41
CA ILE A 201 -1.21 25.37 2.52
C ILE A 201 -1.95 24.01 2.53
N GLU A 202 -2.15 23.43 1.34
CA GLU A 202 -2.74 22.11 1.13
C GLU A 202 -1.94 20.96 1.76
N TRP A 203 -0.60 21.06 1.79
CA TRP A 203 0.31 20.05 2.36
C TRP A 203 0.23 20.01 3.89
N VAL A 204 0.25 21.19 4.52
CA VAL A 204 0.08 21.33 5.98
C VAL A 204 -1.30 20.82 6.39
N ALA A 205 -2.33 21.19 5.64
CA ALA A 205 -3.69 20.72 5.86
C ALA A 205 -3.82 19.19 5.68
N TRP A 206 -3.11 18.59 4.71
CA TRP A 206 -3.08 17.15 4.52
C TRP A 206 -2.40 16.43 5.69
N HIS A 207 -1.23 16.88 6.17
CA HIS A 207 -0.57 16.29 7.33
C HIS A 207 -1.39 16.41 8.61
N CYS A 208 -2.10 17.52 8.82
CA CYS A 208 -3.00 17.68 9.96
C CYS A 208 -4.23 16.75 9.86
N ARG A 209 -4.75 16.50 8.66
CA ARG A 209 -5.84 15.52 8.47
C ARG A 209 -5.34 14.09 8.64
N ALA A 210 -4.15 13.78 8.11
CA ALA A 210 -3.53 12.47 8.25
C ALA A 210 -3.22 12.15 9.71
N SER A 211 -2.64 13.08 10.49
CA SER A 211 -2.40 12.85 11.91
C SER A 211 -3.70 12.58 12.67
N LYS A 212 -4.75 13.38 12.43
CA LYS A 212 -6.07 13.18 13.05
C LYS A 212 -6.67 11.82 12.67
N LEU A 213 -6.58 11.42 11.40
CA LEU A 213 -7.04 10.11 10.94
C LEU A 213 -6.26 8.98 11.63
N LEU A 214 -4.93 9.05 11.66
CA LEU A 214 -4.08 8.03 12.27
C LEU A 214 -4.34 7.87 13.78
N LEU A 215 -4.74 8.96 14.45
CA LEU A 215 -5.10 8.99 15.87
C LEU A 215 -6.54 8.52 16.15
N GLN A 216 -7.45 8.59 15.18
CA GLN A 216 -8.86 8.19 15.32
C GLN A 216 -9.13 6.74 14.87
N VAL A 217 -8.28 6.16 14.02
CA VAL A 217 -8.44 4.78 13.57
C VAL A 217 -8.09 3.81 14.70
N ALA A 218 -9.07 3.01 15.13
CA ALA A 218 -8.84 1.84 15.98
C ALA A 218 -8.16 0.74 15.14
N TRP A 219 -6.85 0.85 14.97
CA TRP A 219 -6.03 -0.07 14.15
C TRP A 219 -6.27 -1.55 14.47
N VAL A 220 -6.70 -1.84 15.69
CA VAL A 220 -7.06 -3.18 16.18
C VAL A 220 -8.31 -3.74 15.50
N GLU A 221 -9.34 -2.94 15.24
CA GLU A 221 -10.53 -3.39 14.50
C GLU A 221 -10.28 -3.49 12.99
N TRP A 222 -9.32 -2.71 12.48
CA TRP A 222 -8.93 -2.72 11.07
C TRP A 222 -7.97 -3.88 10.72
N LEU A 223 -7.16 -4.33 11.69
CA LEU A 223 -6.13 -5.38 11.52
C LEU A 223 -6.56 -6.77 12.01
N ILE A 224 -7.72 -6.91 12.65
CA ILE A 224 -8.25 -8.22 13.10
C ILE A 224 -9.39 -8.63 12.16
N PRO A 225 -9.25 -9.71 11.36
CA PRO A 225 -10.39 -10.26 10.65
C PRO A 225 -11.40 -10.83 11.65
N GLU A 226 -12.71 -10.73 11.35
CA GLU A 226 -13.74 -11.43 12.10
C GLU A 226 -13.38 -12.92 12.22
N PRO A 227 -13.51 -13.52 13.43
CA PRO A 227 -13.02 -14.86 13.65
C PRO A 227 -14.03 -15.89 13.13
N ALA A 228 -13.86 -16.36 11.90
CA ALA A 228 -14.41 -17.65 11.45
C ALA A 228 -13.69 -18.21 10.20
N SER A 229 -12.55 -18.86 10.44
CA SER A 229 -12.06 -20.12 9.85
C SER A 229 -10.51 -20.14 9.90
N VAL A 230 -9.96 -21.36 9.88
CA VAL A 230 -8.58 -21.75 10.21
C VAL A 230 -7.53 -20.71 9.79
N PRO A 231 -6.60 -20.31 10.68
CA PRO A 231 -5.58 -19.33 10.34
C PRO A 231 -4.66 -19.93 9.28
N HIS A 232 -4.69 -19.36 8.08
CA HIS A 232 -3.61 -19.57 7.12
C HIS A 232 -2.43 -18.69 7.53
N ASP A 233 -1.24 -19.30 7.62
CA ASP A 233 0.00 -18.60 7.94
C ASP A 233 0.24 -17.42 6.98
N VAL A 234 0.67 -16.32 7.57
CA VAL A 234 0.22 -14.97 7.20
C VAL A 234 1.11 -14.33 6.14
N ALA A 235 0.57 -14.06 4.96
CA ALA A 235 1.15 -13.12 4.00
C ALA A 235 0.85 -11.68 4.45
N THR A 236 1.88 -10.84 4.63
CA THR A 236 1.65 -9.40 4.87
C THR A 236 1.42 -8.67 3.55
N PHE A 237 0.78 -7.48 3.59
CA PHE A 237 0.60 -6.61 2.40
C PHE A 237 1.91 -6.39 1.61
N ARG A 238 3.04 -6.41 2.31
CA ARG A 238 4.38 -6.17 1.76
C ARG A 238 4.86 -7.30 0.82
N ASP A 239 4.33 -8.51 0.98
CA ASP A 239 4.74 -9.71 0.22
C ASP A 239 3.84 -10.01 -0.97
N ALA A 240 2.73 -9.30 -1.08
CA ALA A 240 1.68 -9.66 -2.01
C ALA A 240 2.17 -9.65 -3.47
N ALA A 241 3.05 -8.71 -3.84
CA ALA A 241 3.66 -8.68 -5.16
C ALA A 241 4.41 -9.98 -5.50
N THR A 242 5.13 -10.53 -4.52
CA THR A 242 5.92 -11.76 -4.65
C THR A 242 5.04 -13.00 -4.63
N LEU A 243 3.93 -12.97 -3.88
CA LEU A 243 3.04 -14.12 -3.67
C LEU A 243 1.93 -14.25 -4.71
N LEU A 244 1.48 -13.13 -5.31
CA LEU A 244 0.43 -13.11 -6.34
C LEU A 244 0.69 -14.08 -7.51
N PRO A 245 1.91 -14.22 -8.07
CA PRO A 245 2.19 -15.18 -9.14
C PRO A 245 2.02 -16.65 -8.74
N TRP A 246 2.01 -16.94 -7.44
CA TRP A 246 1.93 -18.28 -6.89
C TRP A 246 0.53 -18.67 -6.42
N LEU A 247 -0.46 -17.80 -6.63
CA LEU A 247 -1.84 -18.16 -6.41
C LEU A 247 -2.26 -19.20 -7.45
N SER A 248 -2.69 -20.36 -6.99
CA SER A 248 -3.48 -21.31 -7.76
C SER A 248 -4.95 -20.88 -7.77
N PHE A 249 -5.54 -20.94 -8.95
CA PHE A 249 -6.94 -20.70 -9.22
C PHE A 249 -7.67 -22.01 -9.57
N ASP A 250 -7.06 -23.18 -9.34
CA ASP A 250 -7.63 -24.47 -9.77
C ASP A 250 -8.95 -24.81 -9.07
N SER A 251 -9.12 -24.32 -7.83
CA SER A 251 -10.37 -24.44 -7.06
C SER A 251 -11.27 -23.22 -7.20
N PHE A 252 -10.88 -22.23 -7.99
CA PHE A 252 -11.56 -20.95 -8.12
C PHE A 252 -12.56 -21.00 -9.27
N ILE A 253 -13.86 -20.93 -8.94
CA ILE A 253 -14.93 -20.87 -9.93
C ILE A 253 -15.68 -19.57 -9.72
N LEU A 254 -15.54 -18.63 -10.65
CA LEU A 254 -16.38 -17.44 -10.68
C LEU A 254 -17.80 -17.83 -11.11
N PRO A 255 -18.84 -17.35 -10.40
CA PRO A 255 -20.22 -17.54 -10.85
C PRO A 255 -20.39 -16.83 -12.19
N THR A 256 -20.73 -17.59 -13.23
CA THR A 256 -21.12 -17.03 -14.53
C THR A 256 -22.47 -16.34 -14.37
N ALA A 257 -22.51 -15.03 -14.60
CA ALA A 257 -23.77 -14.30 -14.59
C ALA A 257 -24.51 -14.52 -15.93
N PRO A 258 -25.85 -14.69 -15.90
CA PRO A 258 -26.63 -14.77 -17.13
C PRO A 258 -26.48 -13.47 -17.92
N PHE A 259 -26.43 -13.58 -19.24
CA PHE A 259 -26.28 -12.43 -20.11
C PHE A 259 -27.60 -11.65 -20.17
N GLY A 260 -27.68 -10.55 -19.42
CA GLY A 260 -28.63 -9.47 -19.68
C GLY A 260 -27.99 -8.48 -20.66
N ALA A 261 -28.67 -8.15 -21.75
CA ALA A 261 -28.08 -7.32 -22.82
C ALA A 261 -27.81 -5.86 -22.41
N ASP A 262 -28.34 -5.41 -21.28
CA ASP A 262 -28.34 -3.99 -20.94
C ASP A 262 -27.24 -3.63 -19.93
N ILE A 263 -26.46 -2.59 -20.29
CA ILE A 263 -25.52 -1.93 -19.40
C ILE A 263 -26.31 -1.05 -18.43
N GLY A 264 -26.16 -1.32 -17.14
CA GLY A 264 -26.83 -0.52 -16.10
C GLY A 264 -26.03 0.70 -15.69
N ARG A 265 -24.76 0.48 -15.34
CA ARG A 265 -23.88 1.52 -14.79
C ARG A 265 -22.48 1.39 -15.36
N VAL A 266 -21.87 2.52 -15.68
CA VAL A 266 -20.53 2.61 -16.25
C VAL A 266 -19.69 3.57 -15.43
N ILE A 267 -18.57 3.10 -14.90
CA ILE A 267 -17.54 3.94 -14.28
C ILE A 267 -16.33 3.97 -15.21
N ALA A 268 -16.11 5.07 -15.91
CA ALA A 268 -15.06 5.17 -16.92
C ALA A 268 -14.50 6.59 -17.07
N ARG A 269 -13.46 6.74 -17.89
CA ARG A 269 -12.81 8.03 -18.12
C ARG A 269 -13.72 9.00 -18.87
N ASP A 270 -14.35 8.50 -19.92
CA ASP A 270 -15.21 9.24 -20.84
C ASP A 270 -16.59 8.56 -20.91
N ASP A 271 -17.62 9.31 -21.28
CA ASP A 271 -18.99 8.79 -21.41
C ASP A 271 -19.05 7.77 -22.56
N LEU A 272 -19.46 6.55 -22.25
CA LEU A 272 -19.59 5.43 -23.19
C LEU A 272 -21.02 5.29 -23.74
N GLY A 273 -21.89 6.26 -23.46
CA GLY A 273 -23.17 6.47 -24.14
C GLY A 273 -24.31 5.53 -23.74
N THR A 274 -24.13 4.70 -22.70
CA THR A 274 -25.16 3.77 -22.21
C THR A 274 -25.16 3.66 -20.67
N GLY A 275 -26.35 3.60 -20.08
CA GLY A 275 -26.53 3.42 -18.63
C GLY A 275 -26.29 4.69 -17.79
N GLU A 276 -26.23 4.49 -16.47
CA GLU A 276 -25.82 5.51 -15.50
C GLU A 276 -24.31 5.68 -15.53
N TYR A 277 -23.84 6.81 -16.05
CA TYR A 277 -22.41 7.08 -16.21
C TYR A 277 -21.82 7.84 -15.02
N VAL A 278 -20.66 7.39 -14.53
CA VAL A 278 -19.86 8.06 -13.50
C VAL A 278 -18.43 8.23 -14.00
N SER A 279 -17.96 9.47 -14.10
CA SER A 279 -16.58 9.73 -14.53
C SER A 279 -15.56 9.34 -13.45
N HIS A 280 -14.32 9.05 -13.86
CA HIS A 280 -13.20 8.83 -12.93
C HIS A 280 -13.00 9.98 -11.94
N ASP A 281 -13.13 11.23 -12.39
CA ASP A 281 -13.00 12.40 -11.53
C ASP A 281 -14.11 12.45 -10.49
N THR A 282 -15.34 12.11 -10.89
CA THR A 282 -16.49 12.05 -9.97
C THR A 282 -16.31 10.92 -8.95
N ALA A 283 -15.93 9.73 -9.40
CA ALA A 283 -15.68 8.58 -8.53
C ALA A 283 -14.53 8.86 -7.53
N SER A 284 -13.47 9.54 -7.98
CA SER A 284 -12.37 9.95 -7.11
C SER A 284 -12.79 10.97 -6.05
N ALA A 285 -13.64 11.93 -6.43
CA ALA A 285 -14.14 12.95 -5.52
C ALA A 285 -15.21 12.42 -4.54
N ARG A 286 -15.87 11.33 -4.90
CA ARG A 286 -17.03 10.75 -4.20
C ARG A 286 -16.87 9.24 -4.02
N PRO A 287 -15.97 8.79 -3.13
CA PRO A 287 -15.68 7.37 -2.93
C PRO A 287 -16.91 6.57 -2.45
N GLU A 288 -17.92 7.22 -1.88
CA GLU A 288 -19.19 6.56 -1.53
C GLU A 288 -19.94 5.98 -2.74
N LEU A 289 -19.66 6.48 -3.95
CA LEU A 289 -20.22 5.92 -5.19
C LEU A 289 -19.66 4.51 -5.48
N LEU A 290 -18.51 4.18 -4.89
CA LEU A 290 -17.84 2.88 -4.97
C LEU A 290 -18.13 1.99 -3.76
N ASP A 291 -19.11 2.34 -2.91
CA ASP A 291 -19.52 1.45 -1.83
C ASP A 291 -20.49 0.38 -2.36
N PHE A 292 -19.96 -0.60 -3.09
CA PHE A 292 -20.76 -1.69 -3.67
C PHE A 292 -21.42 -2.59 -2.62
N ALA A 293 -20.98 -2.54 -1.36
CA ALA A 293 -21.67 -3.23 -0.27
C ALA A 293 -23.01 -2.58 0.06
N SER A 294 -23.13 -1.27 -0.16
CA SER A 294 -24.38 -0.52 -0.01
C SER A 294 -25.34 -0.64 -1.20
N TRP A 295 -24.88 -1.22 -2.32
CA TRP A 295 -25.68 -1.27 -3.53
C TRP A 295 -26.88 -2.21 -3.37
N PRO A 296 -28.05 -1.88 -3.94
CA PRO A 296 -29.23 -2.71 -3.81
C PRO A 296 -28.97 -4.09 -4.41
N ALA A 297 -29.44 -5.15 -3.73
CA ALA A 297 -29.35 -6.52 -4.23
C ALA A 297 -30.04 -6.75 -5.61
N GLY A 298 -30.78 -5.77 -6.12
CA GLY A 298 -31.50 -5.81 -7.40
C GLY A 298 -30.66 -5.51 -8.66
N LEU A 299 -29.35 -5.26 -8.54
CA LEU A 299 -28.46 -5.08 -9.71
C LEU A 299 -28.19 -6.37 -10.50
N THR A 300 -28.83 -7.47 -10.16
CA THR A 300 -28.58 -8.79 -10.73
C THR A 300 -28.86 -8.92 -12.22
N SER A 301 -29.64 -8.01 -12.83
CA SER A 301 -30.01 -8.09 -14.24
C SER A 301 -29.22 -7.19 -15.18
N LEU A 302 -28.46 -6.20 -14.66
CA LEU A 302 -27.77 -5.20 -15.48
C LEU A 302 -26.25 -5.32 -15.32
N VAL A 303 -25.53 -5.25 -16.44
CA VAL A 303 -24.07 -5.34 -16.42
C VAL A 303 -23.49 -4.03 -15.86
N THR A 304 -22.66 -4.15 -14.83
CA THR A 304 -21.83 -3.04 -14.35
C THR A 304 -20.49 -3.05 -15.06
N VAL A 305 -20.08 -1.91 -15.61
CA VAL A 305 -18.80 -1.75 -16.31
C VAL A 305 -17.89 -0.86 -15.49
N LEU A 306 -16.76 -1.40 -15.08
CA LEU A 306 -15.70 -0.70 -14.36
C LEU A 306 -14.49 -0.59 -15.29
N SER A 307 -14.21 0.61 -15.80
CA SER A 307 -13.05 0.85 -16.65
C SER A 307 -11.95 1.50 -15.84
N GLY A 308 -10.80 0.82 -15.72
CA GLY A 308 -9.55 1.41 -15.25
C GLY A 308 -8.69 2.00 -16.37
N VAL A 309 -9.16 1.99 -17.62
CA VAL A 309 -8.42 2.53 -18.76
C VAL A 309 -8.20 4.04 -18.59
N GLY A 310 -6.95 4.46 -18.70
CA GLY A 310 -6.57 5.86 -18.54
C GLY A 310 -6.26 6.30 -17.10
N LEU A 311 -6.56 5.48 -16.08
CA LEU A 311 -6.14 5.74 -14.69
C LEU A 311 -4.66 5.47 -14.50
N VAL A 312 -4.25 4.25 -14.81
CA VAL A 312 -2.89 3.76 -14.60
C VAL A 312 -2.38 3.15 -15.90
N ARG A 313 -1.33 3.77 -16.47
CA ARG A 313 -0.65 3.24 -17.67
C ARG A 313 0.46 2.25 -17.30
N SER A 314 1.05 2.43 -16.12
CA SER A 314 2.11 1.60 -15.56
C SER A 314 2.04 1.68 -14.04
N LEU A 315 2.42 0.59 -13.36
CA LEU A 315 2.71 0.63 -11.91
C LEU A 315 4.15 1.08 -11.63
N GLU A 316 4.95 1.27 -12.68
CA GLU A 316 6.23 1.94 -12.57
C GLU A 316 6.03 3.36 -12.06
N HIS A 317 7.03 3.81 -11.32
CA HIS A 317 7.02 5.14 -10.76
C HIS A 317 6.89 6.20 -11.87
N PRO A 318 5.95 7.17 -11.80
CA PRO A 318 5.88 8.26 -12.76
C PRO A 318 7.13 9.13 -12.65
N TRP A 319 7.80 9.41 -13.78
CA TRP A 319 8.98 10.25 -13.87
C TRP A 319 8.80 11.37 -14.91
N PRO A 320 9.44 12.55 -14.73
CA PRO A 320 10.24 12.97 -13.57
C PRO A 320 9.39 13.48 -12.40
N LEU A 321 9.95 13.43 -11.19
CA LEU A 321 9.31 13.94 -9.97
C LEU A 321 10.03 15.17 -9.48
N SER A 322 9.41 16.33 -9.69
CA SER A 322 9.89 17.57 -9.11
C SER A 322 9.22 17.90 -7.78
N SER A 323 8.03 17.34 -7.49
CA SER A 323 7.31 17.63 -6.23
C SER A 323 6.25 16.58 -5.88
N PHE A 324 5.89 16.52 -4.59
CA PHE A 324 4.77 15.70 -4.10
C PHE A 324 3.43 16.13 -4.72
N ARG A 325 3.26 17.42 -5.03
CA ARG A 325 2.06 17.95 -5.67
C ARG A 325 1.81 17.31 -7.05
N ASN A 326 2.88 16.93 -7.74
CA ASN A 326 2.80 16.23 -9.02
C ASN A 326 2.56 14.72 -8.86
N LEU A 327 2.84 14.16 -7.67
CA LEU A 327 2.63 12.75 -7.34
C LEU A 327 1.19 12.46 -6.93
N GLU A 328 0.56 13.35 -6.15
CA GLU A 328 -0.77 13.10 -5.58
C GLU A 328 -1.84 12.74 -6.62
N PRO A 329 -1.92 13.39 -7.81
CA PRO A 329 -2.86 12.96 -8.84
C PRO A 329 -2.61 11.52 -9.34
N SER A 330 -1.34 11.11 -9.42
CA SER A 330 -0.97 9.74 -9.81
C SER A 330 -1.35 8.73 -8.72
N LEU A 331 -1.16 9.08 -7.45
CA LEU A 331 -1.57 8.26 -6.31
C LEU A 331 -3.10 8.14 -6.23
N ALA A 332 -3.83 9.24 -6.41
CA ALA A 332 -5.29 9.22 -6.45
C ALA A 332 -5.82 8.29 -7.55
N ARG A 333 -5.21 8.33 -8.76
CA ARG A 333 -5.54 7.41 -9.85
C ARG A 333 -5.21 5.96 -9.54
N LEU A 334 -4.07 5.69 -8.88
CA LEU A 334 -3.69 4.35 -8.45
C LEU A 334 -4.66 3.80 -7.40
N ARG A 335 -5.08 4.63 -6.45
CA ARG A 335 -6.08 4.27 -5.42
C ARG A 335 -7.44 3.97 -6.06
N LEU A 336 -7.94 4.85 -6.94
CA LEU A 336 -9.18 4.61 -7.68
C LEU A 336 -9.10 3.31 -8.51
N PHE A 337 -8.00 3.09 -9.23
CA PHE A 337 -7.78 1.85 -9.97
C PHE A 337 -7.83 0.62 -9.06
N SER A 338 -7.23 0.72 -7.88
CA SER A 338 -7.25 -0.34 -6.86
C SER A 338 -8.66 -0.65 -6.37
N ASP A 339 -9.45 0.39 -6.12
CA ASP A 339 -10.84 0.25 -5.69
C ASP A 339 -11.68 -0.41 -6.79
N LEU A 340 -11.61 0.05 -8.04
CA LEU A 340 -12.32 -0.56 -9.17
C LEU A 340 -12.02 -2.05 -9.33
N VAL A 341 -10.76 -2.46 -9.15
CA VAL A 341 -10.37 -3.88 -9.20
C VAL A 341 -10.98 -4.67 -8.04
N ARG A 342 -10.92 -4.13 -6.81
CA ARG A 342 -11.51 -4.75 -5.63
C ARG A 342 -13.02 -4.93 -5.79
N ASP A 343 -13.67 -3.93 -6.36
CA ASP A 343 -15.10 -3.88 -6.52
C ASP A 343 -15.57 -4.84 -7.63
N ALA A 344 -14.83 -4.95 -8.73
CA ALA A 344 -15.06 -5.98 -9.73
C ALA A 344 -15.00 -7.38 -9.11
N LEU A 345 -13.95 -7.66 -8.32
CA LEU A 345 -13.82 -8.93 -7.61
C LEU A 345 -14.99 -9.16 -6.64
N TYR A 346 -15.38 -8.14 -5.87
CA TYR A 346 -16.52 -8.22 -4.97
C TYR A 346 -17.81 -8.59 -5.74
N LEU A 347 -18.10 -7.89 -6.84
CA LEU A 347 -19.27 -8.16 -7.66
C LEU A 347 -19.27 -9.58 -8.26
N TRP A 348 -18.13 -10.02 -8.82
CA TRP A 348 -18.00 -11.37 -9.35
C TRP A 348 -18.31 -12.43 -8.30
N THR A 349 -17.89 -12.23 -7.06
CA THR A 349 -18.09 -13.21 -5.98
C THR A 349 -19.52 -13.30 -5.48
N ARG A 350 -20.30 -12.24 -5.71
CA ARG A 350 -21.74 -12.21 -5.48
C ARG A 350 -22.53 -12.74 -6.68
N GLY A 351 -21.85 -13.11 -7.76
CA GLY A 351 -22.49 -13.50 -9.02
C GLY A 351 -23.17 -12.33 -9.75
N ALA A 352 -22.86 -11.09 -9.38
CA ALA A 352 -23.37 -9.93 -10.09
C ALA A 352 -22.64 -9.79 -11.44
N PRO A 353 -23.36 -9.49 -12.54
CA PRO A 353 -22.74 -9.30 -13.85
C PRO A 353 -21.85 -8.06 -13.86
N CYS A 354 -20.54 -8.25 -14.00
CA CYS A 354 -19.57 -7.16 -13.99
C CYS A 354 -18.46 -7.36 -15.03
N LEU A 355 -18.11 -6.28 -15.71
CA LEU A 355 -16.97 -6.17 -16.61
C LEU A 355 -15.93 -5.22 -16.00
N LEU A 356 -14.67 -5.64 -16.02
CA LEU A 356 -13.51 -4.85 -15.66
C LEU A 356 -12.65 -4.62 -16.90
N HIS A 357 -12.61 -3.38 -17.39
CA HIS A 357 -11.84 -2.97 -18.57
C HIS A 357 -10.58 -2.23 -18.12
N ILE A 358 -9.40 -2.83 -18.28
CA ILE A 358 -8.15 -2.26 -17.77
C ILE A 358 -7.07 -2.25 -18.84
N CYS A 359 -6.13 -1.32 -18.73
CA CYS A 359 -4.94 -1.32 -19.57
C CYS A 359 -4.15 -2.62 -19.39
N LYS A 360 -3.40 -3.02 -20.43
CA LYS A 360 -2.48 -4.15 -20.36
C LYS A 360 -1.28 -3.82 -19.47
N LEU A 361 -1.47 -3.99 -18.16
CA LEU A 361 -0.42 -3.82 -17.16
C LEU A 361 0.37 -5.11 -17.02
N GLN A 362 1.70 -4.99 -17.10
CA GLN A 362 2.62 -6.09 -16.83
C GLN A 362 2.91 -6.17 -15.33
N CYS A 363 1.93 -6.56 -14.53
CA CYS A 363 2.13 -6.73 -13.09
C CYS A 363 1.52 -8.03 -12.56
N PRO A 364 2.03 -8.55 -11.42
CA PRO A 364 1.54 -9.78 -10.81
C PRO A 364 0.03 -9.78 -10.55
N ALA A 365 -0.53 -8.66 -10.07
CA ALA A 365 -1.97 -8.56 -9.77
C ALA A 365 -2.84 -8.74 -11.02
N VAL A 366 -2.49 -8.08 -12.13
CA VAL A 366 -3.28 -8.20 -13.38
C VAL A 366 -3.10 -9.57 -14.02
N GLN A 367 -1.91 -10.17 -13.93
CA GLN A 367 -1.71 -11.54 -14.38
C GLN A 367 -2.56 -12.54 -13.57
N ALA A 368 -2.60 -12.37 -12.24
CA ALA A 368 -3.45 -13.15 -11.36
C ALA A 368 -4.94 -13.00 -11.71
N LEU A 369 -5.42 -11.77 -11.96
CA LEU A 369 -6.81 -11.53 -12.40
C LEU A 369 -7.13 -12.23 -13.74
N ARG A 370 -6.20 -12.21 -14.69
CA ARG A 370 -6.36 -12.88 -15.99
C ARG A 370 -6.38 -14.41 -15.88
N ALA A 371 -5.72 -14.97 -14.87
CA ALA A 371 -5.83 -16.39 -14.57
C ALA A 371 -7.16 -16.72 -13.87
N ALA A 372 -7.72 -15.77 -13.12
CA ALA A 372 -8.92 -15.95 -12.30
C ALA A 372 -10.24 -15.79 -13.09
N ALA A 373 -10.27 -14.98 -14.16
CA ALA A 373 -11.50 -14.65 -14.87
C ALA A 373 -11.37 -14.81 -16.40
N PRO A 374 -12.47 -15.15 -17.12
CA PRO A 374 -12.53 -15.03 -18.57
C PRO A 374 -12.10 -13.63 -19.00
N PHE A 375 -11.29 -13.56 -20.07
CA PHE A 375 -10.84 -12.28 -20.60
C PHE A 375 -10.84 -12.27 -22.13
N THR A 376 -11.02 -11.08 -22.67
CA THR A 376 -10.79 -10.76 -24.09
C THR A 376 -9.84 -9.57 -24.19
N LEU A 377 -9.19 -9.44 -25.34
CA LEU A 377 -8.45 -8.22 -25.67
C LEU A 377 -9.36 -7.34 -26.52
N ASP A 378 -9.39 -6.05 -26.22
CA ASP A 378 -9.99 -5.09 -27.16
C ASP A 378 -9.03 -4.83 -28.34
N GLY A 379 -9.52 -4.19 -29.40
CA GLY A 379 -8.71 -3.84 -30.58
C GLY A 379 -7.49 -2.95 -30.27
N SER A 380 -7.47 -2.32 -29.08
CA SER A 380 -6.40 -1.47 -28.55
C SER A 380 -5.45 -2.23 -27.60
N ALA A 381 -5.57 -3.56 -27.52
CA ALA A 381 -4.82 -4.45 -26.65
C ALA A 381 -5.03 -4.24 -25.14
N ASN A 382 -6.08 -3.51 -24.70
CA ASN A 382 -6.52 -3.52 -23.32
C ASN A 382 -7.20 -4.86 -22.99
N VAL A 383 -7.33 -5.14 -21.70
CA VAL A 383 -7.91 -6.39 -21.21
C VAL A 383 -9.30 -6.12 -20.66
N VAL A 384 -10.29 -6.83 -21.18
CA VAL A 384 -11.64 -6.88 -20.61
C VAL A 384 -11.78 -8.20 -19.86
N LEU A 385 -12.02 -8.13 -18.56
CA LEU A 385 -12.21 -9.25 -17.65
C LEU A 385 -13.66 -9.27 -17.19
N GLY A 386 -14.27 -10.43 -17.01
CA GLY A 386 -15.61 -10.48 -16.43
C GLY A 386 -16.16 -11.87 -16.24
N ASN A 387 -17.19 -11.95 -15.39
CA ASN A 387 -18.00 -13.16 -15.20
C ASN A 387 -19.20 -13.24 -16.16
N VAL A 388 -19.20 -12.42 -17.20
CA VAL A 388 -20.13 -12.42 -18.34
C VAL A 388 -19.36 -12.69 -19.63
N ALA A 389 -20.05 -13.12 -20.70
CA ALA A 389 -19.43 -13.39 -21.99
C ALA A 389 -18.77 -12.12 -22.56
N CYS A 390 -17.44 -12.01 -22.46
CA CYS A 390 -16.70 -10.79 -22.79
C CYS A 390 -16.59 -10.50 -24.31
N GLN A 391 -16.98 -11.44 -25.19
CA GLN A 391 -16.81 -11.31 -26.64
C GLN A 391 -17.75 -10.27 -27.27
N GLU A 392 -19.00 -10.18 -26.80
CA GLU A 392 -19.99 -9.24 -27.36
C GLU A 392 -19.75 -7.80 -26.94
N PHE A 393 -19.15 -7.60 -25.76
CA PHE A 393 -18.86 -6.26 -25.23
C PHE A 393 -17.57 -5.66 -25.77
N ALA A 394 -16.57 -6.47 -26.10
CA ALA A 394 -15.28 -5.97 -26.60
C ALA A 394 -15.43 -5.11 -27.87
N SER A 395 -16.41 -5.40 -28.73
CA SER A 395 -16.72 -4.59 -29.92
C SER A 395 -17.45 -3.28 -29.60
N ALA A 396 -18.18 -3.20 -28.49
CA ALA A 396 -18.84 -1.98 -28.04
C ALA A 396 -17.84 -0.97 -27.44
N PHE A 397 -16.69 -1.44 -26.94
CA PHE A 397 -15.65 -0.61 -26.35
C PHE A 397 -14.53 -0.19 -27.31
N THR A 398 -14.60 -0.59 -28.60
CA THR A 398 -13.59 -0.26 -29.63
C THR A 398 -13.77 1.12 -30.31
N LEU A 399 -14.45 2.08 -29.67
CA LEU A 399 -14.64 3.43 -30.22
C LEU A 399 -13.39 4.31 -30.12
#